data_AF-A0A7S2WLC6-F1
#
_entry.id   AF-A0A7S2WLC6-F1
#
_cell.length_a   1.000
_cell.length_b   1.000
_cell.length_c   1.000
_cell.angle_alpha   90.00
_cell.angle_beta   90.00
_cell.angle_gamma   90.00
#
_symmetry.space_group_name_H-M   'P 1'
#
loop_
_entity.id
_entity.type
_entity.pdbx_description
1 polymer ?
#
loop_
_entity_poly.entity_id
_entity_poly.type
_entity_poly.pdbx_seq_one_letter_code
_entity_poly.pdbx_strand_id
1 'polypeptide(L)'
;APFSELQVYLVNNPTGALLYSEDAPLLSIPIVNGTANATDLAINKIGQGYQVRYTAIMRKVSGEEYSVFYDSTPFDVSLGDPDALTVQRPIGGAFSGGLPFYEQPIIQLVDRGGNVYDQESSKVVTAELLVSPTGFDLTGLKTSAFFRGIARFRSLKLVQVG
;
A
#
# COMPACT_ATOMS: atom_id res chain seq x y z
N ALA A 1 -4.18 31.01 24.36
CA ALA A 1 -4.10 31.13 22.89
C ALA A 1 -5.34 30.47 22.30
N PRO A 2 -5.89 30.92 21.15
CA PRO A 2 -6.82 30.06 20.42
C PRO A 2 -6.12 28.72 20.15
N PHE A 3 -6.89 27.62 20.13
CA PHE A 3 -6.32 26.30 19.86
C PHE A 3 -5.60 26.32 18.53
N SER A 4 -4.44 25.69 18.54
CA SER A 4 -3.37 25.86 17.60
C SER A 4 -3.33 24.71 16.61
N GLU A 5 -4.43 24.03 16.29
CA GLU A 5 -4.38 22.80 15.51
C GLU A 5 -5.53 22.70 14.49
N LEU A 6 -5.20 22.12 13.35
CA LEU A 6 -6.09 21.77 12.25
C LEU A 6 -6.24 20.25 12.21
N GLN A 7 -7.46 19.75 12.33
CA GLN A 7 -7.77 18.34 12.17
C GLN A 7 -8.12 18.02 10.72
N VAL A 8 -7.65 16.89 10.21
CA VAL A 8 -7.87 16.46 8.83
C VAL A 8 -8.46 15.06 8.77
N TYR A 9 -9.50 14.85 7.97
CA TYR A 9 -10.09 13.54 7.73
C TYR A 9 -10.79 13.43 6.38
N LEU A 10 -11.05 12.21 5.91
CA LEU A 10 -11.83 11.97 4.70
C LEU A 10 -13.32 12.04 5.00
N VAL A 11 -14.03 12.96 4.34
CA VAL A 11 -15.50 13.05 4.39
C VAL A 11 -16.16 12.20 3.30
N ASN A 12 -15.47 12.00 2.17
CA ASN A 12 -15.81 10.96 1.21
C ASN A 12 -14.62 10.00 1.05
N ASN A 13 -14.85 8.72 1.38
CA ASN A 13 -13.84 7.67 1.36
C ASN A 13 -14.39 6.41 0.67
N PRO A 14 -14.45 6.40 -0.67
CA PRO A 14 -15.15 5.37 -1.45
C PRO A 14 -14.56 3.95 -1.30
N THR A 15 -13.30 3.81 -0.88
CA THR A 15 -12.60 2.51 -0.84
C THR A 15 -12.20 2.07 0.56
N GLY A 16 -12.59 2.84 1.59
CA GLY A 16 -12.08 2.66 2.94
C GLY A 16 -10.56 2.79 3.00
N ALA A 17 -10.01 3.81 2.33
CA ALA A 17 -8.61 4.16 2.35
C ALA A 17 -8.20 4.75 3.71
N LEU A 18 -6.90 4.70 3.99
CA LEU A 18 -6.27 5.43 5.07
C LEU A 18 -5.78 6.78 4.53
N LEU A 19 -6.19 7.87 5.17
CA LEU A 19 -5.48 9.14 5.11
C LEU A 19 -4.43 9.14 6.22
N TYR A 20 -3.19 9.48 5.90
CA TYR A 20 -2.09 9.46 6.86
C TYR A 20 -1.07 10.56 6.56
N SER A 21 -0.22 10.81 7.53
CA SER A 21 0.96 11.67 7.48
C SER A 21 2.01 11.01 8.38
N GLU A 22 3.26 10.95 7.91
CA GLU A 22 4.39 10.46 8.69
C GLU A 22 4.79 11.48 9.76
N ASP A 23 4.68 12.78 9.46
CA ASP A 23 5.02 13.88 10.36
C ASP A 23 3.91 14.21 11.38
N ALA A 24 2.65 13.92 11.04
CA ALA A 24 1.47 14.19 11.88
C ALA A 24 0.55 12.95 11.95
N PRO A 25 0.94 11.89 12.70
CA PRO A 25 0.24 10.60 12.70
C PRO A 25 -1.18 10.63 13.27
N LEU A 26 -1.52 11.67 14.04
CA LEU A 26 -2.89 11.90 14.54
C LEU A 26 -3.72 12.80 13.61
N LEU A 27 -3.17 13.23 12.47
CA LEU A 27 -3.78 14.19 11.55
C LEU A 27 -4.25 15.48 12.24
N SER A 28 -3.50 15.88 13.28
CA SER A 28 -3.66 17.15 14.00
C SER A 28 -2.42 18.00 13.73
N ILE A 29 -2.60 19.05 12.95
CA ILE A 29 -1.49 19.86 12.39
C ILE A 29 -1.45 21.20 13.10
N PRO A 30 -0.31 21.62 13.67
CA PRO A 30 -0.26 22.89 14.36
C PRO A 30 -0.45 24.07 13.40
N ILE A 31 -1.28 25.03 13.82
CA ILE A 31 -1.46 26.35 13.22
C ILE A 31 -0.46 27.29 13.89
N VAL A 32 0.59 27.66 13.15
CA VAL A 32 1.62 28.59 13.59
C VAL A 32 1.50 29.86 12.75
N ASN A 33 1.40 31.03 13.41
CA ASN A 33 1.20 32.32 12.74
C ASN A 33 0.06 32.32 11.71
N GLY A 34 -1.04 31.62 12.04
CA GLY A 34 -2.23 31.51 11.19
C GLY A 34 -2.12 30.49 10.04
N THR A 35 -1.02 29.73 9.96
CA THR A 35 -0.81 28.72 8.91
C THR A 35 -0.66 27.33 9.53
N ALA A 36 -1.43 26.36 9.06
CA ALA A 36 -1.16 24.94 9.27
C ALA A 36 -0.50 24.39 8.01
N ASN A 37 0.63 23.71 8.16
CA ASN A 37 1.36 23.11 7.04
C ASN A 37 1.46 21.60 7.24
N ALA A 38 0.97 20.84 6.26
CA ALA A 38 1.21 19.40 6.17
C ALA A 38 1.54 19.07 4.71
N THR A 39 2.78 18.65 4.48
CA THR A 39 3.33 18.42 3.14
C THR A 39 3.34 16.96 2.74
N ASP A 40 2.98 16.06 3.65
CA ASP A 40 3.11 14.62 3.53
C ASP A 40 1.77 13.88 3.72
N LEU A 41 0.64 14.61 3.64
CA LEU A 41 -0.68 13.98 3.62
C LEU A 41 -0.80 13.06 2.41
N ALA A 42 -1.11 11.79 2.67
CA ALA A 42 -1.21 10.75 1.65
C ALA A 42 -2.44 9.86 1.87
N ILE A 43 -2.97 9.32 0.77
CA ILE A 43 -4.07 8.36 0.75
C ILE A 43 -3.57 7.09 0.08
N ASN A 44 -3.67 5.94 0.76
CA ASN A 44 -3.01 4.72 0.29
C ASN A 44 -3.75 3.98 -0.83
N LYS A 45 -5.06 4.15 -1.00
CA LYS A 45 -5.85 3.39 -1.98
C LYS A 45 -6.27 4.23 -3.17
N ILE A 46 -6.15 3.66 -4.37
CA ILE A 46 -6.77 4.20 -5.59
C ILE A 46 -8.28 4.37 -5.42
N GLY A 47 -8.87 5.35 -6.10
CA GLY A 47 -10.31 5.59 -6.05
C GLY A 47 -10.69 6.97 -6.57
N GLN A 48 -11.97 7.16 -6.89
CA GLN A 48 -12.49 8.40 -7.48
C GLN A 48 -13.38 9.15 -6.50
N GLY A 49 -13.27 10.48 -6.50
CA GLY A 49 -14.12 11.37 -5.73
C GLY A 49 -13.82 11.46 -4.24
N TYR A 50 -12.60 11.13 -3.79
CA TYR A 50 -12.16 11.44 -2.43
C TYR A 50 -12.39 12.92 -2.10
N GLN A 51 -12.72 13.18 -0.85
CA GLN A 51 -12.88 14.55 -0.36
C GLN A 51 -12.34 14.63 1.06
N VAL A 52 -11.47 15.61 1.30
CA VAL A 52 -10.82 15.86 2.59
C VAL A 52 -11.50 17.04 3.26
N ARG A 53 -11.80 16.92 4.55
CA ARG A 53 -12.22 18.01 5.41
C ARG A 53 -11.08 18.44 6.30
N TYR A 54 -10.91 19.75 6.38
CA TYR A 54 -10.02 20.44 7.31
C TYR A 54 -10.89 21.16 8.32
N THR A 55 -10.77 20.82 9.61
CA THR A 55 -11.55 21.43 10.70
C THR A 55 -10.61 22.11 11.68
N ALA A 56 -10.88 23.37 12.00
CA ALA A 56 -10.21 24.10 13.08
C ALA A 56 -11.22 24.45 14.17
N ILE A 57 -10.85 24.23 15.43
CA ILE A 57 -11.61 24.70 16.58
C ILE A 57 -11.08 26.08 16.95
N MET A 58 -11.94 27.07 16.80
CA MET A 58 -11.66 28.48 17.03
C MET A 58 -12.31 28.93 18.34
N ARG A 59 -11.80 30.02 18.93
CA ARG A 59 -12.37 30.63 20.12
C ARG A 59 -12.72 32.09 19.85
N LYS A 60 -13.96 32.49 20.15
CA LYS A 60 -14.39 33.89 20.10
C LYS A 60 -13.71 34.70 21.19
N VAL A 61 -13.68 36.03 21.05
CA VAL A 61 -13.20 36.94 22.11
C VAL A 61 -13.99 36.76 23.42
N SER A 62 -15.27 36.37 23.32
CA SER A 62 -16.12 36.02 24.46
C SER A 62 -15.74 34.73 25.19
N GLY A 63 -14.78 33.95 24.67
CA GLY A 63 -14.33 32.67 25.24
C GLY A 63 -15.05 31.43 24.72
N GLU A 64 -16.15 31.60 23.95
CA GLU A 64 -16.91 30.50 23.34
C GLU A 64 -16.12 29.82 22.20
N GLU A 65 -16.14 28.49 22.17
CA GLU A 65 -15.53 27.70 21.10
C GLU A 65 -16.50 27.45 19.96
N TYR A 66 -15.98 27.43 18.73
CA TYR A 66 -16.74 27.12 17.53
C TYR A 66 -15.85 26.41 16.51
N SER A 67 -16.43 25.57 15.66
CA SER A 67 -15.68 24.92 14.58
C SER A 67 -15.85 25.69 13.28
N VAL A 68 -14.75 25.84 12.55
CA VAL A 68 -14.77 26.21 11.12
C VAL A 68 -14.21 25.03 10.34
N PHE A 69 -14.75 24.81 9.14
CA PHE A 69 -14.27 23.73 8.29
C PHE A 69 -14.23 24.16 6.83
N TYR A 70 -13.41 23.45 6.06
CA TYR A 70 -13.37 23.50 4.61
C TYR A 70 -13.33 22.09 4.05
N ASP A 71 -14.18 21.82 3.07
CA ASP A 71 -14.15 20.59 2.28
C ASP A 71 -13.44 20.86 0.96
N SER A 72 -12.49 20.01 0.60
CA SER A 72 -11.87 20.07 -0.72
C SER A 72 -12.93 19.88 -1.82
N THR A 73 -12.62 20.28 -3.06
CA THR A 73 -13.34 19.69 -4.20
C THR A 73 -13.05 18.19 -4.23
N PRO A 74 -13.97 17.35 -4.74
CA PRO A 74 -13.68 15.94 -4.97
C PRO A 74 -12.46 15.76 -5.86
N PHE A 75 -11.65 14.77 -5.58
CA PHE A 75 -10.45 14.43 -6.37
C PHE A 75 -10.21 12.93 -6.41
N ASP A 76 -9.42 12.49 -7.37
CA ASP A 76 -9.12 11.08 -7.57
C ASP A 76 -7.72 10.75 -7.07
N VAL A 77 -7.56 9.54 -6.52
CA VAL A 77 -6.26 8.93 -6.25
C VAL A 77 -6.01 7.91 -7.34
N SER A 78 -4.96 8.15 -8.12
CA SER A 78 -4.54 7.27 -9.22
C SER A 78 -3.43 6.33 -8.77
N LEU A 79 -3.24 5.26 -9.54
CA LEU A 79 -2.17 4.29 -9.33
C LEU A 79 -0.80 4.99 -9.41
N GLY A 80 0.07 4.74 -8.44
CA GLY A 80 1.45 5.24 -8.44
C GLY A 80 2.41 4.36 -9.25
N ASP A 81 3.68 4.78 -9.33
CA ASP A 81 4.74 3.97 -9.93
C ASP A 81 4.95 2.64 -9.17
N PRO A 82 5.43 1.57 -9.84
CA PRO A 82 5.77 0.33 -9.17
C PRO A 82 6.86 0.54 -8.11
N ASP A 83 6.65 0.01 -6.91
CA ASP A 83 7.52 0.23 -5.75
C ASP A 83 8.03 -1.09 -5.15
N ALA A 84 7.16 -2.10 -5.05
CA ALA A 84 7.50 -3.35 -4.36
C ALA A 84 6.85 -4.60 -4.96
N LEU A 85 7.41 -5.76 -4.60
CA LEU A 85 6.76 -7.06 -4.77
C LEU A 85 6.15 -7.51 -3.45
N THR A 86 4.91 -7.98 -3.48
CA THR A 86 4.23 -8.59 -2.32
C THR A 86 3.80 -10.01 -2.63
N VAL A 87 3.69 -10.83 -1.58
CA VAL A 87 3.27 -12.23 -1.69
C VAL A 87 1.77 -12.30 -1.42
N GLN A 88 0.98 -12.58 -2.46
CA GLN A 88 -0.46 -12.84 -2.31
C GLN A 88 -0.74 -14.24 -1.77
N ARG A 89 0.06 -15.22 -2.23
CA ARG A 89 0.03 -16.58 -1.70
C ARG A 89 1.47 -17.08 -1.53
N PRO A 90 1.87 -17.53 -0.33
CA PRO A 90 3.20 -18.05 -0.11
C PRO A 90 3.39 -19.46 -0.70
N ILE A 91 4.60 -20.00 -0.57
CA ILE A 91 4.87 -21.42 -0.80
C ILE A 91 4.34 -22.22 0.40
N GLY A 92 3.56 -23.27 0.14
CA GLY A 92 2.93 -24.10 1.19
C GLY A 92 3.78 -25.27 1.71
N GLY A 93 5.01 -25.44 1.21
CA GLY A 93 5.91 -26.57 1.51
C GLY A 93 6.10 -27.55 0.33
N ALA A 94 6.93 -28.58 0.51
CA ALA A 94 7.31 -29.53 -0.54
C ALA A 94 7.12 -31.00 -0.13
N PHE A 95 6.78 -31.88 -1.08
CA PHE A 95 6.85 -33.34 -0.90
C PHE A 95 8.28 -33.84 -1.09
N SER A 96 8.63 -34.95 -0.41
CA SER A 96 9.77 -35.77 -0.81
C SER A 96 9.55 -36.36 -2.21
N GLY A 97 10.63 -36.57 -2.97
CA GLY A 97 10.55 -37.17 -4.31
C GLY A 97 10.37 -36.19 -5.48
N GLY A 98 10.51 -34.87 -5.27
CA GLY A 98 10.64 -33.90 -6.37
C GLY A 98 9.33 -33.49 -7.04
N LEU A 99 8.20 -33.57 -6.32
CA LEU A 99 6.91 -33.03 -6.75
C LEU A 99 6.84 -31.50 -6.54
N PRO A 100 5.96 -30.79 -7.28
CA PRO A 100 5.66 -29.38 -7.03
C PRO A 100 5.26 -29.08 -5.58
N PHE A 101 5.56 -27.86 -5.13
CA PHE A 101 5.04 -27.35 -3.86
C PHE A 101 3.51 -27.44 -3.82
N TYR A 102 2.96 -27.77 -2.64
CA TYR A 102 1.51 -27.94 -2.43
C TYR A 102 0.76 -26.65 -2.81
N GLU A 103 1.29 -25.52 -2.39
CA GLU A 103 0.84 -24.21 -2.80
C GLU A 103 1.94 -23.52 -3.60
N GLN A 104 1.61 -23.15 -4.83
CA GLN A 104 2.49 -22.38 -5.69
C GLN A 104 2.32 -20.90 -5.40
N PRO A 105 3.43 -20.14 -5.30
CA PRO A 105 3.35 -18.76 -4.89
C PRO A 105 2.69 -17.88 -5.95
N ILE A 106 1.99 -16.85 -5.48
CA ILE A 106 1.45 -15.77 -6.30
C ILE A 106 2.07 -14.47 -5.82
N ILE A 107 2.74 -13.77 -6.72
CA ILE A 107 3.46 -12.52 -6.45
C ILE A 107 2.72 -11.37 -7.14
N GLN A 108 2.59 -10.25 -6.43
CA GLN A 108 1.99 -9.03 -6.94
C GLN A 108 3.05 -7.94 -7.04
N LEU A 109 3.01 -7.17 -8.12
CA LEU A 109 3.68 -5.88 -8.24
C LEU A 109 2.74 -4.82 -7.69
N VAL A 110 3.21 -4.00 -6.75
CA VAL A 110 2.40 -2.95 -6.12
C VAL A 110 3.09 -1.60 -6.14
N ASP A 111 2.29 -0.53 -6.09
CA ASP A 111 2.79 0.83 -5.78
C ASP A 111 3.06 1.00 -4.28
N ARG A 112 3.58 2.17 -3.89
CA ARG A 112 3.89 2.49 -2.48
C ARG A 112 2.64 2.46 -1.57
N GLY A 113 1.44 2.66 -2.12
CA GLY A 113 0.18 2.57 -1.40
C GLY A 113 -0.30 1.12 -1.18
N GLY A 114 0.37 0.14 -1.80
CA GLY A 114 -0.02 -1.26 -1.79
C GLY A 114 -1.08 -1.61 -2.84
N ASN A 115 -1.34 -0.74 -3.81
CA ASN A 115 -2.26 -1.01 -4.91
C ASN A 115 -1.57 -1.87 -5.96
N VAL A 116 -2.24 -2.90 -6.47
CA VAL A 116 -1.68 -3.74 -7.54
C VAL A 116 -1.46 -2.90 -8.79
N TYR A 117 -0.22 -2.90 -9.28
CA TYR A 117 0.16 -2.21 -10.51
C TYR A 117 -0.32 -3.00 -11.72
N ASP A 118 -1.60 -2.83 -12.08
CA ASP A 118 -2.30 -3.69 -13.02
C ASP A 118 -2.01 -3.39 -14.51
N GLN A 119 -1.16 -2.40 -14.79
CA GLN A 119 -0.70 -2.03 -16.12
C GLN A 119 0.47 -2.90 -16.62
N GLU A 120 1.12 -3.66 -15.74
CA GLU A 120 2.24 -4.54 -16.10
C GLU A 120 1.75 -5.92 -16.56
N SER A 121 2.11 -6.33 -17.79
CA SER A 121 1.77 -7.64 -18.36
C SER A 121 2.87 -8.22 -19.28
N SER A 122 4.09 -7.70 -19.19
CA SER A 122 5.21 -7.98 -20.09
C SER A 122 6.47 -8.48 -19.37
N LYS A 123 6.72 -8.01 -18.15
CA LYS A 123 7.89 -8.37 -17.35
C LYS A 123 7.68 -9.70 -16.64
N VAL A 124 8.78 -10.30 -16.21
CA VAL A 124 8.82 -11.60 -15.53
C VAL A 124 9.38 -11.46 -14.12
N VAL A 125 8.85 -12.26 -13.21
CA VAL A 125 9.42 -12.50 -11.88
C VAL A 125 10.19 -13.81 -11.92
N THR A 126 11.40 -13.82 -11.35
CA THR A 126 12.24 -15.01 -11.20
C THR A 126 12.24 -15.46 -9.74
N ALA A 127 12.08 -16.76 -9.50
CA ALA A 127 12.21 -17.38 -8.20
C ALA A 127 13.56 -18.07 -8.04
N GLU A 128 14.19 -17.89 -6.89
CA GLU A 128 15.47 -18.49 -6.52
C GLU A 128 15.40 -19.08 -5.10
N LEU A 129 16.19 -20.12 -4.86
CA LEU A 129 16.34 -20.70 -3.52
C LEU A 129 17.58 -20.13 -2.86
N LEU A 130 17.40 -19.36 -1.79
CA LEU A 130 18.50 -18.70 -1.09
C LEU A 130 19.19 -19.61 -0.09
N VAL A 131 18.45 -20.54 0.53
CA VAL A 131 18.96 -21.44 1.57
C VAL A 131 18.50 -22.86 1.28
N SER A 132 19.46 -23.79 1.27
CA SER A 132 19.21 -25.21 1.05
C SER A 132 19.94 -26.04 2.12
N PRO A 133 19.31 -26.32 3.27
CA PRO A 133 19.95 -27.05 4.37
C PRO A 133 20.39 -28.47 4.00
N THR A 134 19.73 -29.06 3.00
CA THR A 134 19.90 -30.45 2.57
C THR A 134 20.46 -30.59 1.16
N GLY A 135 20.91 -29.49 0.53
CA GLY A 135 21.52 -29.52 -0.81
C GLY A 135 20.55 -29.73 -1.98
N PHE A 136 19.27 -29.43 -1.78
CA PHE A 136 18.26 -29.44 -2.86
C PHE A 136 18.32 -28.15 -3.68
N ASP A 137 17.98 -28.25 -4.96
CA ASP A 137 17.80 -27.13 -5.86
C ASP A 137 16.32 -26.81 -6.11
N LEU A 138 16.03 -25.52 -6.30
CA LEU A 138 14.75 -25.09 -6.87
C LEU A 138 14.77 -25.33 -8.38
N THR A 139 13.80 -26.12 -8.85
CA THR A 139 13.62 -26.50 -10.25
C THR A 139 12.17 -26.28 -10.69
N GLY A 140 11.84 -26.70 -11.91
CA GLY A 140 10.58 -26.39 -12.57
C GLY A 140 10.64 -25.06 -13.30
N LEU A 141 9.48 -24.45 -13.57
CA LEU A 141 9.42 -23.14 -14.22
C LEU A 141 9.67 -22.04 -13.18
N LYS A 142 10.93 -21.58 -13.12
CA LYS A 142 11.42 -20.56 -12.18
C LYS A 142 11.06 -19.13 -12.54
N THR A 143 10.38 -18.92 -13.66
CA THR A 143 9.93 -17.59 -14.08
C THR A 143 8.42 -17.57 -14.25
N SER A 144 7.80 -16.43 -13.97
CA SER A 144 6.40 -16.20 -14.27
C SER A 144 6.22 -14.79 -14.78
N ALA A 145 5.57 -14.63 -15.93
CA ALA A 145 5.21 -13.33 -16.45
C ALA A 145 4.11 -12.71 -15.58
N PHE A 146 4.20 -11.39 -15.39
CA PHE A 146 3.07 -10.64 -14.88
C PHE A 146 1.92 -10.70 -15.88
N PHE A 147 0.71 -10.83 -15.35
CA PHE A 147 -0.52 -10.50 -16.05
C PHE A 147 -1.34 -9.62 -15.13
N ARG A 148 -1.53 -8.36 -15.53
CA ARG A 148 -2.13 -7.31 -14.71
C ARG A 148 -1.50 -7.19 -13.32
N GLY A 149 -0.16 -7.10 -13.29
CA GLY A 149 0.61 -6.96 -12.05
C GLY A 149 0.68 -8.23 -11.20
N ILE A 150 0.12 -9.37 -11.66
CA ILE A 150 0.12 -10.63 -10.90
C ILE A 150 0.92 -11.71 -11.64
N ALA A 151 1.98 -12.21 -11.00
CA ALA A 151 2.78 -13.34 -11.47
C ALA A 151 2.39 -14.61 -10.70
N ARG A 152 2.03 -15.67 -11.44
CA ARG A 152 1.58 -16.95 -10.86
C ARG A 152 2.56 -18.06 -11.19
N PHE A 153 3.23 -18.60 -10.18
CA PHE A 153 4.03 -19.80 -10.35
C PHE A 153 3.13 -21.04 -10.38
N ARG A 154 3.56 -22.08 -11.09
CA ARG A 154 2.74 -23.29 -11.30
C ARG A 154 3.49 -24.61 -11.09
N SER A 155 4.82 -24.59 -11.08
CA SER A 155 5.61 -25.83 -11.07
C SER A 155 6.91 -25.73 -10.28
N LEU A 156 7.06 -24.73 -9.42
CA LEU A 156 8.21 -24.64 -8.52
C LEU A 156 8.26 -25.87 -7.62
N LYS A 157 9.45 -26.45 -7.51
CA LYS A 157 9.70 -27.68 -6.76
C LYS A 157 11.15 -27.79 -6.32
N LEU A 158 11.40 -28.55 -5.27
CA LEU A 158 12.75 -28.88 -4.82
C LEU A 158 13.16 -30.25 -5.32
N VAL A 159 14.35 -30.36 -5.89
CA VAL A 159 14.92 -31.64 -6.34
C VAL A 159 16.32 -31.79 -5.74
N GLN A 160 16.63 -32.99 -5.25
CA GLN A 160 17.95 -33.27 -4.72
C GLN A 160 18.99 -33.17 -5.83
N VAL A 161 20.05 -32.40 -5.60
CA VAL A 161 21.22 -32.42 -6.46
C VAL A 161 22.09 -33.59 -6.01
N GLY A 162 22.52 -34.41 -6.97
CA GLY A 162 23.40 -35.56 -6.72
C GLY A 162 24.79 -35.14 -6.28
#